data_AF-A0A5E7K0F3-F1
#
_entry.id   AF-A0A5E7K0F3-F1
#
_cell.length_a   1.000
_cell.length_b   1.000
_cell.length_c   1.000
_cell.angle_alpha   90.00
_cell.angle_beta   90.00
_cell.angle_gamma   90.00
#
_symmetry.space_group_name_H-M   'P 1'
#
loop_
_entity.id
_entity.type
_entity.pdbx_description
1 polymer ?
#
loop_
_entity_poly.entity_id
_entity_poly.type
_entity_poly.pdbx_seq_one_letter_code
_entity_poly.pdbx_strand_id
1 'polypeptide(L)'
;MELKSLFPTLHTGQPMDIKLALFIILTIFSGSASAQDIGFGFVKSNPDGETFLYTTQKIQNNEVISVQFPKDKGVVACCKQAKIIGEKQQPGDVMDLLNESDMHIYGLDIQYKEPFIGIAVVGKNATENGVSAVEVKDQATTISTCLSQEGVHLFSRKNGSLNGHLYLSLGYDVEPTSNSCETENHEPGPTDVSSYIQRRDNCDSLRGDIPEPDPADPGNLDRVISDINKNCKGTDQQLKQLKEKYSGNKSVETLLSTYEENIEADMSF
;
A
#
# COMPACT_ATOMS: atom_id res chain seq x y z
N MET A 1 28.92 100.23 21.42
CA MET A 1 29.01 100.52 19.98
C MET A 1 27.88 99.74 19.32
N GLU A 2 26.96 100.46 18.69
CA GLU A 2 25.74 99.92 18.08
C GLU A 2 26.04 98.93 16.95
N LEU A 3 25.18 97.92 16.81
CA LEU A 3 24.66 97.50 15.50
C LEU A 3 23.22 96.97 15.68
N LYS A 4 22.28 97.85 15.34
CA LYS A 4 20.91 97.55 14.84
C LYS A 4 21.04 96.63 13.60
N SER A 5 20.11 95.82 13.13
CA SER A 5 18.66 95.62 13.24
C SER A 5 18.37 94.30 12.48
N LEU A 6 17.34 93.50 12.77
CA LEU A 6 15.98 93.61 12.20
C LEU A 6 15.09 92.50 12.83
N PHE A 7 13.91 92.90 13.28
CA PHE A 7 12.73 92.09 13.70
C PHE A 7 12.10 91.32 12.50
N PRO A 8 10.93 90.60 12.61
CA PRO A 8 10.18 90.03 13.74
C PRO A 8 9.69 88.56 13.52
N THR A 9 9.02 88.03 14.54
CA THR A 9 8.15 86.85 14.66
C THR A 9 7.07 86.65 13.58
N LEU A 10 6.74 85.38 13.25
CA LEU A 10 5.34 84.89 13.24
C LEU A 10 5.24 83.35 13.30
N HIS A 11 4.34 82.86 14.15
CA HIS A 11 3.83 81.48 14.22
C HIS A 11 3.16 81.02 12.92
N THR A 12 3.23 79.72 12.61
CA THR A 12 2.09 78.79 12.36
C THR A 12 2.60 77.50 11.70
N GLY A 13 2.08 76.33 12.09
CA GLY A 13 2.12 75.12 11.25
C GLY A 13 2.52 73.83 11.96
N GLN A 14 1.51 72.99 12.23
CA GLN A 14 1.56 71.66 12.85
C GLN A 14 2.43 70.61 12.13
N PRO A 15 2.74 69.49 12.81
CA PRO A 15 3.57 68.40 12.28
C PRO A 15 2.84 67.60 11.18
N MET A 16 3.53 67.35 10.06
CA MET A 16 3.08 66.38 9.06
C MET A 16 3.42 64.95 9.50
N ASP A 17 2.35 64.25 9.86
CA ASP A 17 2.20 62.81 10.04
C ASP A 17 2.71 62.05 8.79
N ILE A 18 3.87 61.39 8.90
CA ILE A 18 4.42 60.51 7.86
C ILE A 18 3.67 59.18 7.93
N LYS A 19 2.47 59.18 7.35
CA LYS A 19 1.71 57.98 6.99
C LYS A 19 1.71 57.84 5.47
N LEU A 20 2.61 57.01 4.96
CA LEU A 20 2.38 56.02 3.89
C LEU A 20 3.74 55.49 3.42
N ALA A 21 4.26 54.48 4.12
CA ALA A 21 5.16 53.51 3.51
C ALA A 21 4.34 52.23 3.32
N LEU A 22 3.66 52.17 2.18
CA LEU A 22 2.84 51.04 1.75
C LEU A 22 3.80 49.89 1.35
N PHE A 23 4.29 49.13 2.32
CA PHE A 23 4.96 47.85 2.06
C PHE A 23 3.90 46.81 1.73
N ILE A 24 3.49 46.76 0.45
CA ILE A 24 2.76 45.62 -0.10
C ILE A 24 3.79 44.49 -0.29
N ILE A 25 4.00 43.69 0.74
CA ILE A 25 4.64 42.38 0.60
C ILE A 25 3.56 41.45 0.06
N LEU A 26 3.50 41.30 -1.27
CA LEU A 26 2.78 40.23 -1.93
C LEU A 26 3.51 38.92 -1.60
N THR A 27 3.21 38.32 -0.45
CA THR A 27 3.52 36.92 -0.21
C THR A 27 2.62 36.11 -1.12
N ILE A 28 3.12 35.81 -2.33
CA ILE A 28 2.59 34.72 -3.14
C ILE A 28 2.95 33.46 -2.35
N PHE A 29 2.09 33.10 -1.38
CA PHE A 29 1.99 31.72 -0.95
C PHE A 29 1.47 30.95 -2.16
N SER A 30 2.40 30.51 -3.00
CA SER A 30 2.19 29.34 -3.85
C SER A 30 1.97 28.19 -2.88
N GLY A 31 0.74 28.07 -2.37
CA GLY A 31 0.25 26.88 -1.74
C GLY A 31 0.24 25.83 -2.81
N SER A 32 1.39 25.16 -3.01
CA SER A 32 1.39 23.83 -3.57
C SER A 32 0.45 23.05 -2.66
N ALA A 33 -0.76 22.79 -3.15
CA ALA A 33 -1.64 21.84 -2.51
C ALA A 33 -0.87 20.52 -2.54
N SER A 34 -0.17 20.21 -1.46
CA SER A 34 0.40 18.88 -1.25
C SER A 34 -0.78 17.94 -1.38
N ALA A 35 -0.81 17.17 -2.47
CA ALA A 35 -1.80 16.13 -2.64
C ALA A 35 -1.63 15.20 -1.44
N GLN A 36 -2.56 15.28 -0.50
CA GLN A 36 -2.54 14.44 0.68
C GLN A 36 -2.61 13.00 0.20
N ASP A 37 -1.61 12.19 0.58
CA ASP A 37 -1.61 10.77 0.26
C ASP A 37 -2.87 10.15 0.85
N ILE A 38 -3.50 9.26 0.08
CA ILE A 38 -4.69 8.54 0.55
C ILE A 38 -4.30 7.55 1.64
N GLY A 39 -5.13 7.42 2.67
CA GLY A 39 -5.03 6.32 3.60
C GLY A 39 -5.77 5.09 3.09
N PHE A 40 -5.42 3.96 3.67
CA PHE A 40 -6.09 2.69 3.44
C PHE A 40 -6.16 1.92 4.77
N GLY A 41 -7.07 0.95 4.85
CA GLY A 41 -7.25 0.18 6.06
C GLY A 41 -8.25 -0.95 5.91
N PHE A 42 -8.40 -1.75 6.96
CA PHE A 42 -9.48 -2.73 7.04
C PHE A 42 -10.77 -2.07 7.52
N VAL A 43 -11.89 -2.43 6.91
CA VAL A 43 -13.21 -2.31 7.54
C VAL A 43 -13.60 -3.68 8.08
N LYS A 44 -13.95 -3.75 9.38
CA LYS A 44 -14.38 -4.98 10.05
C LYS A 44 -15.71 -4.75 10.75
N SER A 45 -16.69 -5.59 10.49
CA SER A 45 -17.95 -5.65 11.25
C SER A 45 -17.97 -6.88 12.13
N ASN A 46 -18.31 -6.66 13.40
CA ASN A 46 -18.44 -7.72 14.40
C ASN A 46 -19.83 -8.38 14.33
N PRO A 47 -20.05 -9.52 15.02
CA PRO A 47 -21.35 -10.18 15.09
C PRO A 47 -22.48 -9.34 15.71
N ASP A 48 -22.14 -8.31 16.50
CA ASP A 48 -23.08 -7.32 17.04
C ASP A 48 -23.47 -6.22 16.03
N GLY A 49 -22.85 -6.23 14.85
CA GLY A 49 -23.03 -5.26 13.78
C GLY A 49 -22.20 -3.98 13.93
N GLU A 50 -21.45 -3.81 15.02
CA GLU A 50 -20.54 -2.68 15.16
C GLU A 50 -19.42 -2.78 14.12
N THR A 51 -19.19 -1.66 13.40
CA THR A 51 -18.22 -1.61 12.32
C THR A 51 -17.07 -0.67 12.66
N PHE A 52 -15.85 -1.13 12.41
CA PHE A 52 -14.61 -0.45 12.75
C PHE A 52 -13.70 -0.30 11.53
N LEU A 53 -12.99 0.82 11.48
CA LEU A 53 -11.86 1.08 10.59
C LEU A 53 -10.56 0.86 11.35
N TYR A 54 -9.65 0.08 10.78
CA TYR A 54 -8.28 -0.11 11.25
C TYR A 54 -7.32 0.49 10.21
N THR A 55 -6.59 1.52 10.58
CA THR A 55 -5.69 2.26 9.67
C THR A 55 -4.48 2.80 10.42
N THR A 56 -3.35 2.97 9.73
CA THR A 56 -2.18 3.69 10.26
C THR A 56 -2.31 5.20 10.12
N GLN A 57 -3.29 5.68 9.36
CA GLN A 57 -3.54 7.11 9.19
C GLN A 57 -4.39 7.64 10.34
N LYS A 58 -3.92 8.70 10.99
CA LYS A 58 -4.75 9.50 11.89
C LYS A 58 -5.82 10.27 11.09
N ILE A 59 -7.08 10.00 11.40
CA ILE A 59 -8.22 10.52 10.64
C ILE A 59 -8.69 11.87 11.18
N GLN A 60 -8.95 12.82 10.29
CA GLN A 60 -9.60 14.09 10.62
C GLN A 60 -11.13 13.96 10.49
N ASN A 61 -11.89 14.68 11.32
CA ASN A 61 -13.35 14.56 11.41
C ASN A 61 -14.13 14.79 10.10
N ASN A 62 -13.51 15.35 9.07
CA ASN A 62 -14.12 15.67 7.77
C ASN A 62 -13.58 14.83 6.61
N GLU A 63 -12.67 13.88 6.85
CA GLU A 63 -12.18 13.01 5.79
C GLU A 63 -13.28 12.07 5.31
N VAL A 64 -13.34 11.89 3.99
CA VAL A 64 -14.24 10.93 3.35
C VAL A 64 -13.65 9.53 3.52
N ILE A 65 -14.47 8.60 4.02
CA ILE A 65 -14.08 7.19 4.12
C ILE A 65 -14.97 6.40 3.16
N SER A 66 -14.35 5.76 2.17
CA SER A 66 -15.01 4.85 1.24
C SER A 66 -14.74 3.42 1.67
N VAL A 67 -15.77 2.62 1.90
CA VAL A 67 -15.63 1.24 2.39
C VAL A 67 -16.33 0.24 1.48
N GLN A 68 -15.73 -0.94 1.33
CA GLN A 68 -16.43 -2.12 0.84
C GLN A 68 -17.52 -2.54 1.82
N PHE A 69 -18.56 -3.19 1.29
CA PHE A 69 -19.68 -3.68 2.08
C PHE A 69 -20.17 -5.04 1.56
N PRO A 70 -20.71 -5.89 2.43
CA PRO A 70 -21.34 -7.13 2.01
C PRO A 70 -22.69 -6.83 1.33
N LYS A 71 -22.90 -7.42 0.16
CA LYS A 71 -24.17 -7.50 -0.57
C LYS A 71 -24.75 -8.92 -0.43
N ASP A 72 -25.84 -9.20 -1.14
CA ASP A 72 -26.52 -10.50 -1.11
C ASP A 72 -25.58 -11.66 -1.48
N LYS A 73 -25.74 -12.79 -0.77
CA LYS A 73 -25.05 -14.07 -1.03
C LYS A 73 -23.52 -14.00 -0.97
N GLY A 74 -22.96 -13.20 -0.05
CA GLY A 74 -21.51 -13.12 0.16
C GLY A 74 -20.75 -12.33 -0.90
N VAL A 75 -21.46 -11.63 -1.80
CA VAL A 75 -20.83 -10.76 -2.79
C VAL A 75 -20.35 -9.49 -2.11
N VAL A 76 -19.07 -9.14 -2.27
CA VAL A 76 -18.52 -7.87 -1.82
C VAL A 76 -18.75 -6.81 -2.90
N ALA A 77 -19.17 -5.61 -2.50
CA ALA A 77 -19.36 -4.48 -3.40
C ALA A 77 -18.61 -3.23 -2.88
N CYS A 78 -18.20 -2.37 -3.80
CA CYS A 78 -17.57 -1.09 -3.49
C CYS A 78 -18.37 0.10 -4.09
N CYS A 79 -18.41 1.28 -3.48
CA CYS A 79 -18.07 1.59 -2.09
C CYS A 79 -19.18 2.46 -1.48
N LYS A 80 -19.46 2.25 -0.20
CA LYS A 80 -20.31 3.14 0.61
C LYS A 80 -19.44 4.19 1.28
N GLN A 81 -20.00 5.37 1.48
CA GLN A 81 -19.37 6.39 2.31
C GLN A 81 -19.72 6.17 3.78
N ALA A 82 -18.74 6.36 4.66
CA ALA A 82 -18.89 6.26 6.10
C ALA A 82 -18.20 7.44 6.79
N LYS A 83 -18.58 7.70 8.05
CA LYS A 83 -17.99 8.69 8.94
C LYS A 83 -17.51 8.04 10.21
N ILE A 84 -16.47 8.61 10.80
CA ILE A 84 -16.01 8.20 12.14
C ILE A 84 -17.01 8.68 13.21
N ILE A 85 -17.33 7.81 14.16
CA ILE A 85 -18.07 8.13 15.38
C ILE A 85 -17.10 8.50 16.51
N GLY A 86 -15.91 7.90 16.50
CA GLY A 86 -14.85 8.18 17.49
C GLY A 86 -13.71 7.17 17.42
N GLU A 87 -12.56 7.55 18.00
CA GLU A 87 -11.38 6.71 18.13
C GLU A 87 -11.51 5.75 19.33
N LYS A 88 -10.98 4.54 19.20
CA LYS A 88 -10.98 3.50 20.22
C LYS A 88 -9.54 3.21 20.66
N GLN A 89 -9.31 3.13 21.96
CA GLN A 89 -8.04 2.71 22.55
C GLN A 89 -8.13 1.23 22.92
N GLN A 90 -7.85 0.34 21.97
CA GLN A 90 -7.68 -1.09 22.24
C GLN A 90 -6.54 -1.61 21.37
N PRO A 91 -5.75 -2.59 21.86
CA PRO A 91 -4.86 -3.32 20.97
C PRO A 91 -5.72 -3.97 19.89
N GLY A 92 -5.48 -3.61 18.63
CA GLY A 92 -6.17 -4.20 17.50
C GLY A 92 -5.49 -5.50 17.08
N ASP A 93 -6.25 -6.41 16.49
CA ASP A 93 -5.73 -7.64 15.88
C ASP A 93 -5.00 -7.37 14.53
N VAL A 94 -4.77 -6.09 14.21
CA VAL A 94 -4.19 -5.61 12.96
C VAL A 94 -2.81 -5.03 13.24
N MET A 95 -1.85 -5.33 12.36
CA MET A 95 -0.47 -4.85 12.42
C MET A 95 -0.03 -4.30 11.07
N ASP A 96 0.82 -3.26 11.06
CA ASP A 96 1.54 -2.83 9.85
C ASP A 96 2.84 -3.62 9.73
N LEU A 97 2.91 -4.50 8.72
CA LEU A 97 4.07 -5.36 8.48
C LEU A 97 5.15 -4.68 7.62
N LEU A 98 4.85 -3.55 6.98
CA LEU A 98 5.81 -2.84 6.14
C LEU A 98 6.55 -1.75 6.91
N ASN A 99 5.82 -0.92 7.66
CA ASN A 99 6.40 0.25 8.32
C ASN A 99 6.35 0.17 9.85
N GLU A 100 5.77 -0.89 10.43
CA GLU A 100 5.63 -1.07 11.88
C GLU A 100 4.98 0.14 12.59
N SER A 101 4.06 0.81 11.89
CA SER A 101 3.37 2.00 12.41
C SER A 101 2.28 1.63 13.42
N ASP A 102 2.01 2.57 14.34
CA ASP A 102 0.90 2.44 15.29
C ASP A 102 -0.44 2.37 14.57
N MET A 103 -1.31 1.49 15.04
CA MET A 103 -2.66 1.32 14.51
C MET A 103 -3.68 2.23 15.21
N HIS A 104 -4.46 2.94 14.40
CA HIS A 104 -5.62 3.69 14.84
C HIS A 104 -6.90 2.91 14.54
N ILE A 105 -7.81 2.88 15.51
CA ILE A 105 -9.10 2.19 15.40
C ILE A 105 -10.23 3.21 15.55
N TYR A 106 -11.12 3.28 14.57
CA TYR A 106 -12.26 4.19 14.56
C TYR A 106 -13.58 3.44 14.41
N GLY A 107 -14.57 3.72 15.25
CA GLY A 107 -15.94 3.26 15.00
C GLY A 107 -16.55 4.02 13.83
N LEU A 108 -17.35 3.34 12.99
CA LEU A 108 -17.99 3.92 11.80
C LEU A 108 -19.52 4.01 11.97
N ASP A 109 -20.14 4.99 11.30
CA ASP A 109 -21.60 5.24 11.27
C ASP A 109 -22.40 4.29 10.36
N ILE A 110 -21.84 3.12 10.11
CA ILE A 110 -22.44 2.05 9.31
C ILE A 110 -22.49 0.77 10.14
N GLN A 111 -23.43 -0.10 9.79
CA GLN A 111 -23.58 -1.40 10.43
C GLN A 111 -23.90 -2.45 9.37
N TYR A 112 -23.32 -3.63 9.52
CA TYR A 112 -23.64 -4.79 8.69
C TYR A 112 -24.31 -5.86 9.54
N LYS A 113 -25.24 -6.61 8.93
CA LYS A 113 -25.96 -7.69 9.62
C LYS A 113 -25.09 -8.91 9.86
N GLU A 114 -24.09 -9.12 9.01
CA GLU A 114 -23.21 -10.28 9.04
C GLU A 114 -21.78 -9.81 9.33
N PRO A 115 -20.96 -10.62 10.05
CA PRO A 115 -19.54 -10.35 10.19
C PRO A 115 -18.89 -10.18 8.83
N PHE A 116 -18.03 -9.17 8.71
CA PHE A 116 -17.45 -8.79 7.43
C PHE A 116 -16.06 -8.23 7.62
N ILE A 117 -15.14 -8.56 6.71
CA ILE A 117 -13.82 -7.96 6.58
C ILE A 117 -13.69 -7.48 5.14
N GLY A 118 -13.30 -6.22 4.95
CA GLY A 118 -13.12 -5.64 3.63
C GLY A 118 -12.16 -4.45 3.62
N ILE A 119 -12.12 -3.76 2.48
CA ILE A 119 -11.21 -2.65 2.23
C ILE A 119 -11.85 -1.31 2.55
N ALA A 120 -11.08 -0.42 3.19
CA ALA A 120 -11.41 0.99 3.38
C ALA A 120 -10.35 1.91 2.75
N VAL A 121 -10.80 3.04 2.20
CA VAL A 121 -9.99 4.11 1.62
C VAL A 121 -10.33 5.42 2.30
N VAL A 122 -9.31 6.17 2.72
CA VAL A 122 -9.44 7.43 3.46
C VAL A 122 -8.98 8.61 2.60
N GLY A 123 -9.70 9.72 2.71
CA GLY A 123 -9.30 11.02 2.17
C GLY A 123 -9.74 11.26 0.73
N LYS A 124 -10.24 10.21 0.03
CA LYS A 124 -10.80 10.32 -1.32
C LYS A 124 -11.96 9.33 -1.54
N ASN A 125 -12.75 9.61 -2.57
CA ASN A 125 -13.68 8.63 -3.13
C ASN A 125 -12.89 7.54 -3.84
N ALA A 126 -13.23 6.28 -3.55
CA ALA A 126 -12.71 5.13 -4.27
C ALA A 126 -13.73 4.64 -5.31
N THR A 127 -13.23 4.08 -6.42
CA THR A 127 -14.07 3.45 -7.45
C THR A 127 -13.74 1.96 -7.54
N GLU A 128 -14.77 1.14 -7.74
CA GLU A 128 -14.65 -0.33 -7.77
C GLU A 128 -13.75 -0.83 -8.90
N ASN A 129 -12.92 -1.84 -8.61
CA ASN A 129 -12.38 -2.77 -9.61
C ASN A 129 -12.35 -4.21 -9.03
N GLY A 130 -13.45 -4.96 -9.22
CA GLY A 130 -13.54 -6.35 -8.79
C GLY A 130 -13.88 -6.55 -7.30
N VAL A 131 -13.74 -7.80 -6.84
CA VAL A 131 -14.23 -8.25 -5.51
C VAL A 131 -13.18 -8.07 -4.41
N SER A 132 -11.90 -8.30 -4.72
CA SER A 132 -10.78 -8.28 -3.76
C SER A 132 -9.86 -7.07 -3.89
N ALA A 133 -10.19 -6.11 -4.76
CA ALA A 133 -9.38 -4.93 -5.00
C ALA A 133 -10.22 -3.66 -5.13
N VAL A 134 -9.62 -2.54 -4.75
CA VAL A 134 -10.19 -1.19 -4.88
C VAL A 134 -9.15 -0.30 -5.56
N GLU A 135 -9.56 0.41 -6.61
CA GLU A 135 -8.70 1.35 -7.33
C GLU A 135 -9.04 2.80 -7.00
N VAL A 136 -7.99 3.57 -6.72
CA VAL A 136 -8.07 5.03 -6.64
C VAL A 136 -7.42 5.60 -7.89
N LYS A 137 -8.21 5.72 -8.96
CA LYS A 137 -7.76 6.07 -10.32
C LYS A 137 -6.93 7.36 -10.37
N ASP A 138 -7.30 8.36 -9.58
CA ASP A 138 -6.60 9.66 -9.53
C ASP A 138 -5.17 9.57 -8.96
N GLN A 139 -4.80 8.46 -8.31
CA GLN A 139 -3.49 8.29 -7.67
C GLN A 139 -2.72 7.05 -8.18
N ALA A 140 -3.23 6.35 -9.19
CA ALA A 140 -2.68 5.08 -9.66
C ALA A 140 -2.36 4.13 -8.49
N THR A 141 -3.29 4.04 -7.54
CA THR A 141 -3.15 3.22 -6.33
C THR A 141 -4.17 2.11 -6.34
N THR A 142 -3.70 0.88 -6.12
CA THR A 142 -4.50 -0.33 -5.96
C THR A 142 -4.37 -0.81 -4.52
N ILE A 143 -5.50 -1.12 -3.91
CA ILE A 143 -5.55 -1.72 -2.58
C ILE A 143 -6.22 -3.09 -2.73
N SER A 144 -5.58 -4.16 -2.26
CA SER A 144 -6.07 -5.53 -2.42
C SER A 144 -5.96 -6.35 -1.15
N THR A 145 -6.78 -7.41 -1.04
CA THR A 145 -6.73 -8.37 0.06
C THR A 145 -6.51 -9.80 -0.40
N CYS A 146 -5.73 -10.54 0.38
CA CYS A 146 -5.63 -12.00 0.29
C CYS A 146 -5.70 -12.68 1.65
N LEU A 147 -5.95 -13.98 1.62
CA LEU A 147 -6.00 -14.87 2.78
C LEU A 147 -4.73 -15.72 2.86
N SER A 148 -4.04 -15.67 3.99
CA SER A 148 -3.00 -16.65 4.34
C SER A 148 -3.60 -17.71 5.27
N GLN A 149 -2.79 -18.68 5.71
CA GLN A 149 -3.25 -19.74 6.63
C GLN A 149 -3.74 -19.18 7.97
N GLU A 150 -3.20 -18.04 8.43
CA GLU A 150 -3.44 -17.51 9.79
C GLU A 150 -4.20 -16.17 9.81
N GLY A 151 -4.43 -15.55 8.64
CA GLY A 151 -4.97 -14.21 8.61
C GLY A 151 -5.29 -13.62 7.24
N VAL A 152 -5.58 -12.33 7.25
CA VAL A 152 -5.89 -11.54 6.06
C VAL A 152 -4.79 -10.50 5.87
N HIS A 153 -4.21 -10.45 4.68
CA HIS A 153 -3.29 -9.38 4.30
C HIS A 153 -4.03 -8.33 3.48
N LEU A 154 -3.67 -7.07 3.69
CA LEU A 154 -4.13 -5.91 2.93
C LEU A 154 -2.92 -5.17 2.41
N PHE A 155 -2.80 -5.09 1.09
CA PHE A 155 -1.71 -4.41 0.42
C PHE A 155 -2.18 -3.11 -0.19
N SER A 156 -1.35 -2.08 -0.09
CA SER A 156 -1.47 -0.85 -0.88
C SER A 156 -0.29 -0.79 -1.83
N ARG A 157 -0.58 -0.56 -3.12
CA ARG A 157 0.43 -0.42 -4.16
C ARG A 157 0.18 0.84 -4.97
N LYS A 158 1.15 1.74 -4.95
CA LYS A 158 1.12 3.01 -5.68
C LYS A 158 2.06 2.89 -6.88
N ASN A 159 1.52 3.06 -8.08
CA ASN A 159 2.23 2.81 -9.34
C ASN A 159 2.86 1.39 -9.37
N GLY A 160 2.16 0.38 -8.85
CA GLY A 160 2.63 -1.01 -8.77
C GLY A 160 3.73 -1.28 -7.73
N SER A 161 4.19 -0.26 -7.00
CA SER A 161 5.16 -0.42 -5.91
C SER A 161 4.44 -0.56 -4.58
N LEU A 162 4.77 -1.61 -3.81
CA LEU A 162 4.27 -1.81 -2.46
C LEU A 162 4.61 -0.60 -1.60
N ASN A 163 3.56 0.05 -1.07
CA ASN A 163 3.69 1.23 -0.21
C ASN A 163 2.89 1.11 1.09
N GLY A 164 2.27 -0.05 1.34
CA GLY A 164 1.66 -0.37 2.62
C GLY A 164 1.25 -1.84 2.72
N HIS A 165 1.36 -2.41 3.92
CA HIS A 165 1.01 -3.80 4.19
C HIS A 165 0.42 -3.94 5.59
N LEU A 166 -0.89 -4.17 5.69
CA LEU A 166 -1.53 -4.48 6.95
C LEU A 166 -1.83 -5.98 7.03
N TYR A 167 -1.74 -6.54 8.22
CA TYR A 167 -2.08 -7.93 8.51
C TYR A 167 -3.09 -8.00 9.64
N LEU A 168 -4.18 -8.71 9.42
CA LEU A 168 -5.21 -9.00 10.41
C LEU A 168 -5.12 -10.48 10.80
N SER A 169 -4.80 -10.77 12.05
CA SER A 169 -4.84 -12.13 12.58
C SER A 169 -6.29 -12.57 12.81
N LEU A 170 -6.65 -13.77 12.34
CA LEU A 170 -7.98 -14.34 12.56
C LEU A 170 -8.06 -15.16 13.86
N GLY A 171 -6.93 -15.59 14.40
CA GLY A 171 -6.86 -16.43 15.60
C GLY A 171 -7.27 -17.90 15.38
N TYR A 172 -7.43 -18.32 14.12
CA TYR A 172 -7.69 -19.69 13.70
C TYR A 172 -7.21 -19.89 12.26
N ASP A 173 -6.95 -21.15 11.88
CA ASP A 173 -6.50 -21.48 10.53
C ASP A 173 -7.64 -21.39 9.51
N VAL A 174 -7.35 -20.83 8.34
CA VAL A 174 -8.30 -20.67 7.23
C VAL A 174 -7.94 -21.63 6.08
N GLU A 175 -8.95 -22.34 5.55
CA GLU A 175 -8.75 -23.18 4.36
C GLU A 175 -8.43 -22.31 3.12
N PRO A 176 -7.48 -22.74 2.27
CA PRO A 176 -7.12 -21.99 1.07
C PRO A 176 -8.32 -21.86 0.12
N THR A 177 -8.71 -20.62 -0.16
CA THR A 177 -9.75 -20.28 -1.14
C THR A 177 -9.12 -19.63 -2.38
N SER A 178 -9.94 -19.28 -3.38
CA SER A 178 -9.48 -18.60 -4.61
C SER A 178 -8.82 -17.23 -4.39
N ASN A 179 -8.85 -16.69 -3.16
CA ASN A 179 -8.23 -15.43 -2.76
C ASN A 179 -7.00 -15.68 -1.86
N SER A 180 -6.33 -16.84 -1.98
CA SER A 180 -5.13 -17.14 -1.20
C SER A 180 -3.98 -16.19 -1.54
N CYS A 181 -3.16 -15.83 -0.54
CA CYS A 181 -1.93 -15.07 -0.76
C CYS A 181 -0.91 -15.83 -1.59
N GLU A 182 -0.98 -17.16 -1.59
CA GLU A 182 -0.18 -18.03 -2.45
C GLU A 182 -0.60 -17.88 -3.92
N THR A 183 -1.87 -17.56 -4.17
CA THR A 183 -2.40 -17.20 -5.50
C THR A 183 -2.28 -15.71 -5.83
N GLU A 184 -1.99 -14.84 -4.84
CA GLU A 184 -1.65 -13.41 -5.04
C GLU A 184 -0.15 -13.15 -5.25
N ASN A 185 0.68 -14.19 -5.37
CA ASN A 185 2.03 -14.07 -5.91
C ASN A 185 1.97 -13.75 -7.42
N HIS A 186 1.41 -12.59 -7.79
CA HIS A 186 1.67 -11.77 -8.98
C HIS A 186 0.74 -10.53 -8.94
N GLU A 187 1.15 -9.46 -8.26
CA GLU A 187 0.75 -8.13 -8.76
C GLU A 187 1.42 -7.93 -10.13
N PRO A 188 0.84 -7.15 -11.07
CA PRO A 188 1.30 -7.08 -12.44
C PRO A 188 2.58 -6.23 -12.54
N GLY A 189 3.66 -6.74 -11.96
CA GLY A 189 4.91 -6.75 -12.68
C GLY A 189 4.60 -7.25 -14.10
N PRO A 190 5.16 -6.61 -15.13
CA PRO A 190 4.86 -6.98 -16.51
C PRO A 190 4.96 -8.49 -16.67
N THR A 191 4.03 -9.07 -17.44
CA THR A 191 3.69 -10.51 -17.40
C THR A 191 4.89 -11.45 -17.51
N ASP A 192 5.98 -10.99 -18.09
CA ASP A 192 7.27 -11.68 -18.19
C ASP A 192 8.07 -11.74 -16.87
N VAL A 193 8.01 -10.71 -16.02
CA VAL A 193 8.61 -10.69 -14.68
C VAL A 193 7.87 -11.63 -13.74
N SER A 194 6.54 -11.60 -13.75
CA SER A 194 5.71 -12.54 -12.98
C SER A 194 5.95 -13.98 -13.43
N SER A 195 5.79 -14.26 -14.73
CA SER A 195 6.06 -15.61 -15.26
C SER A 195 7.46 -16.12 -14.94
N TYR A 196 8.46 -15.22 -14.85
CA TYR A 196 9.80 -15.56 -14.38
C TYR A 196 9.84 -15.93 -12.90
N ILE A 197 9.26 -15.11 -12.01
CA ILE A 197 9.21 -15.33 -10.56
C ILE A 197 8.60 -16.69 -10.25
N GLN A 198 7.38 -16.97 -10.74
CA GLN A 198 6.72 -18.25 -10.48
C GLN A 198 7.55 -19.45 -10.95
N ARG A 199 8.14 -19.35 -12.15
CA ARG A 199 8.97 -20.43 -12.68
C ARG A 199 10.25 -20.62 -11.85
N ARG A 200 10.85 -19.52 -11.41
CA ARG A 200 12.10 -19.52 -10.64
C ARG A 200 11.90 -19.98 -9.20
N ASP A 201 10.81 -19.58 -8.55
CA ASP A 201 10.46 -20.04 -7.20
C ASP A 201 10.22 -21.55 -7.18
N ASN A 202 9.54 -22.09 -8.20
CA ASN A 202 9.37 -23.54 -8.35
C ASN A 202 10.72 -24.26 -8.53
N CYS A 203 11.63 -23.69 -9.32
CA CYS A 203 12.99 -24.22 -9.45
C CYS A 203 13.71 -24.21 -8.09
N ASP A 204 13.61 -23.10 -7.35
CA ASP A 204 14.30 -22.87 -6.09
C ASP A 204 13.81 -23.81 -4.97
N SER A 205 12.50 -24.07 -4.91
CA SER A 205 11.93 -25.09 -4.03
C SER A 205 12.40 -26.50 -4.39
N LEU A 206 12.33 -26.88 -5.67
CA LEU A 206 12.72 -28.24 -6.11
C LEU A 206 14.21 -28.54 -5.89
N ARG A 207 15.10 -27.54 -6.03
CA ARG A 207 16.54 -27.71 -5.73
C ARG A 207 16.84 -27.75 -4.24
N GLY A 208 15.99 -27.14 -3.40
CA GLY A 208 16.12 -27.15 -1.95
C GLY A 208 15.68 -28.48 -1.32
N ASP A 209 14.68 -29.12 -1.93
CA ASP A 209 14.01 -30.31 -1.38
C ASP A 209 14.27 -31.58 -2.22
N ILE A 210 15.53 -31.85 -2.56
CA ILE A 210 15.89 -33.07 -3.29
C ILE A 210 15.70 -34.29 -2.37
N PRO A 211 14.82 -35.26 -2.70
CA PRO A 211 14.57 -36.41 -1.86
C PRO A 211 15.77 -37.36 -1.83
N GLU A 212 15.89 -38.15 -0.77
CA GLU A 212 16.84 -39.25 -0.75
C GLU A 212 16.42 -40.38 -1.73
N PRO A 213 17.38 -41.16 -2.26
CA PRO A 213 17.06 -42.32 -3.08
C PRO A 213 16.15 -43.29 -2.31
N ASP A 214 14.99 -43.62 -2.88
CA ASP A 214 14.06 -44.58 -2.28
C ASP A 214 14.21 -45.95 -2.98
N PRO A 215 14.64 -47.02 -2.28
CA PRO A 215 14.71 -48.36 -2.84
C PRO A 215 13.35 -48.91 -3.32
N ALA A 216 12.24 -48.40 -2.79
CA ALA A 216 10.88 -48.79 -3.18
C ALA A 216 10.37 -48.00 -4.41
N ASP A 217 10.95 -46.84 -4.71
CA ASP A 217 10.69 -46.06 -5.93
C ASP A 217 12.00 -45.53 -6.52
N PRO A 218 12.78 -46.40 -7.21
CA PRO A 218 14.09 -46.03 -7.74
C PRO A 218 14.04 -44.95 -8.82
N GLY A 219 12.85 -44.59 -9.33
CA GLY A 219 12.67 -43.50 -10.29
C GLY A 219 12.30 -42.15 -9.65
N ASN A 220 12.24 -42.06 -8.32
CA ASN A 220 11.86 -40.83 -7.62
C ASN A 220 12.83 -39.68 -7.93
N LEU A 221 14.13 -39.95 -7.92
CA LEU A 221 15.18 -38.99 -8.23
C LEU A 221 15.12 -38.51 -9.69
N ASP A 222 14.95 -39.42 -10.64
CA ASP A 222 14.87 -39.07 -12.07
C ASP A 222 13.71 -38.13 -12.37
N ARG A 223 12.56 -38.32 -11.71
CA ARG A 223 11.38 -37.44 -11.86
C ARG A 223 11.68 -36.05 -11.30
N VAL A 224 12.27 -35.97 -10.10
CA VAL A 224 12.63 -34.68 -9.49
C VAL A 224 13.68 -33.95 -10.32
N ILE A 225 14.71 -34.64 -10.82
CA ILE A 225 15.72 -34.07 -11.71
C ILE A 225 15.07 -33.57 -13.02
N SER A 226 14.11 -34.30 -13.57
CA SER A 226 13.35 -33.85 -14.74
C SER A 226 12.54 -32.57 -14.45
N ASP A 227 11.87 -32.49 -13.30
CA ASP A 227 11.09 -31.32 -12.90
C ASP A 227 11.97 -30.11 -12.58
N ILE A 228 13.13 -30.32 -11.95
CA ILE A 228 14.19 -29.30 -11.78
C ILE A 228 14.59 -28.77 -13.15
N ASN A 229 14.99 -29.64 -14.08
CA ASN A 229 15.42 -29.23 -15.42
C ASN A 229 14.33 -28.45 -16.17
N LYS A 230 13.06 -28.86 -16.04
CA LYS A 230 11.92 -28.18 -16.66
C LYS A 230 11.74 -26.75 -16.13
N ASN A 231 11.84 -26.57 -14.81
CA ASN A 231 11.60 -25.27 -14.18
C ASN A 231 12.84 -24.37 -14.26
N CYS A 232 14.05 -24.90 -14.07
CA CYS A 232 15.28 -24.13 -13.94
C CYS A 232 15.94 -23.75 -15.26
N LYS A 233 15.83 -24.57 -16.31
CA LYS A 233 16.59 -24.36 -17.55
C LYS A 233 16.20 -23.07 -18.29
N GLY A 234 17.19 -22.24 -18.61
CA GLY A 234 17.05 -20.94 -19.26
C GLY A 234 16.61 -19.81 -18.32
N THR A 235 16.46 -20.05 -17.02
CA THR A 235 16.09 -19.01 -16.05
C THR A 235 17.23 -18.02 -15.79
N ASP A 236 18.50 -18.43 -15.85
CA ASP A 236 19.65 -17.51 -15.67
C ASP A 236 19.72 -16.51 -16.84
N GLN A 237 19.54 -17.01 -18.06
CA GLN A 237 19.44 -16.15 -19.24
C GLN A 237 18.23 -15.20 -19.16
N GLN A 238 17.08 -15.72 -18.72
CA GLN A 238 15.86 -14.93 -18.58
C GLN A 238 16.01 -13.84 -17.52
N LEU A 239 16.66 -14.12 -16.39
CA LEU A 239 16.96 -13.14 -15.34
C LEU A 239 17.82 -11.99 -15.89
N LYS A 240 18.88 -12.32 -16.64
CA LYS A 240 19.74 -11.33 -17.28
C LYS A 240 18.95 -10.43 -18.24
N GLN A 241 18.11 -11.03 -19.08
CA GLN A 241 17.26 -10.29 -20.03
C GLN A 241 16.26 -9.37 -19.32
N LEU A 242 15.68 -9.81 -18.20
CA LEU A 242 14.74 -9.01 -17.42
C LEU A 242 15.44 -7.85 -16.70
N LYS A 243 16.61 -8.09 -16.08
CA LYS A 243 17.43 -7.02 -15.47
C LYS A 243 17.82 -5.96 -16.49
N GLU A 244 18.17 -6.35 -17.72
CA GLU A 244 18.48 -5.42 -18.81
C GLU A 244 17.23 -4.67 -19.29
N LYS A 245 16.12 -5.38 -19.55
CA LYS A 245 14.86 -4.81 -20.03
C LYS A 245 14.26 -3.79 -19.07
N TYR A 246 14.38 -4.04 -17.76
CA TYR A 246 13.83 -3.19 -16.72
C TYR A 246 14.87 -2.27 -16.07
N SER A 247 16.00 -2.04 -16.74
CA SER A 247 17.03 -1.15 -16.23
C SER A 247 16.48 0.25 -15.93
N GLY A 248 16.72 0.72 -14.71
CA GLY A 248 16.21 2.00 -14.20
C GLY A 248 14.82 1.93 -13.56
N ASN A 249 14.13 0.78 -13.61
CA ASN A 249 12.95 0.53 -12.79
C ASN A 249 13.38 -0.07 -11.44
N LYS A 250 13.57 0.81 -10.44
CA LYS A 250 14.07 0.41 -9.12
C LYS A 250 13.25 -0.71 -8.46
N SER A 251 11.93 -0.73 -8.63
CA SER A 251 11.07 -1.74 -8.01
C SER A 251 11.32 -3.14 -8.60
N VAL A 252 11.36 -3.24 -9.93
CA VAL A 252 11.65 -4.51 -10.62
C VAL A 252 13.10 -4.93 -10.43
N GLU A 253 14.04 -3.99 -10.45
CA GLU A 253 15.46 -4.28 -10.21
C GLU A 253 15.71 -4.83 -8.80
N THR A 254 15.13 -4.20 -7.76
CA THR A 254 15.23 -4.71 -6.39
C THR A 254 14.64 -6.11 -6.29
N LEU A 255 13.47 -6.34 -6.88
CA LEU A 255 12.84 -7.67 -6.88
C LEU A 255 13.72 -8.73 -7.57
N LEU A 256 14.18 -8.47 -8.80
CA LEU A 256 15.02 -9.40 -9.56
C LEU A 256 16.41 -9.59 -8.95
N SER A 257 16.89 -8.64 -8.13
CA SER A 257 18.18 -8.75 -7.44
C SER A 257 18.20 -9.79 -6.31
N THR A 258 17.02 -10.25 -5.86
CA THR A 258 16.90 -11.30 -4.83
C THR A 258 17.27 -12.69 -5.34
N TYR A 259 17.22 -12.90 -6.67
CA TYR A 259 17.50 -14.19 -7.29
C TYR A 259 18.99 -14.37 -7.63
N GLU A 260 19.48 -15.58 -7.41
CA GLU A 260 20.84 -16.02 -7.76
C GLU A 260 21.06 -16.02 -9.29
N GLU A 261 22.22 -15.56 -9.75
CA GLU A 261 22.43 -15.31 -11.19
C GLU A 261 22.85 -16.51 -12.03
N ASN A 262 23.37 -17.57 -11.42
CA ASN A 262 24.04 -18.67 -12.14
C ASN A 262 23.72 -20.06 -11.55
N ILE A 263 22.44 -20.38 -11.30
CA ILE A 263 22.10 -21.67 -10.71
C ILE A 263 22.21 -22.83 -11.71
N GLU A 264 22.07 -22.56 -13.02
CA GLU A 264 22.11 -23.61 -14.04
C GLU A 264 23.51 -24.20 -14.22
N ALA A 265 24.55 -23.43 -13.91
CA ALA A 265 25.94 -23.92 -13.92
C ALA A 265 26.18 -24.96 -12.83
N ASP A 266 25.55 -24.77 -11.66
CA ASP A 266 25.70 -25.63 -10.49
C ASP A 266 24.83 -26.90 -10.58
N MET A 267 23.87 -26.94 -11.51
CA MET A 267 22.96 -28.07 -11.75
C MET A 267 23.40 -29.00 -12.90
N SER A 268 24.70 -29.05 -13.18
CA SER A 268 25.29 -30.00 -14.13
C SER A 268 25.23 -31.44 -13.54
N PHE A 269 24.07 -32.08 -13.64
CA PHE A 269 23.88 -33.50 -13.29
C PHE A 269 24.30 -34.43 -14.42
#